data_AF-Q8T6L0-F1
#
_entry.id   AF-Q8T6L0-F1
#
_cell.length_a   1.000
_cell.length_b   1.000
_cell.length_c   1.000
_cell.angle_alpha   90.00
_cell.angle_beta   90.00
_cell.angle_gamma   90.00
#
_symmetry.space_group_name_H-M   'P 1'
#
loop_
_entity.id
_entity.type
_entity.pdbx_description
1 polymer ?
#
loop_
_entity_poly.entity_id
_entity_poly.type
_entity_poly.pdbx_seq_one_letter_code
_entity_poly.pdbx_strand_id
1 'polypeptide(L)'
;KKIHDGMEDEVKNDYNPDGSGNYYKLREAWWNVNRNKVWEAITCDASYKSGYFMQSESNTPLFSNPKCGHKQGKVPTNLDYVPQYLRWFDEWGEEFCRKRNIKLKKVKDSCRNDKERLYCSHDGYDCTTTIWKKGSLHLDNKCTDCLTKCKVFEVWLGNQQEAFKKQKEKYEKEIESYVSNDAKFVNNINSEYYKQFYEKLKETQYATNDTFLNLLNEGKYCKGGLPGEKDITFTNSADDKGIFYRSEYCQVCPDCGVKCDGIKYTHKSDNDRERVNNEDYKPPWGVKPTNITVLYSGNEQGDITQKLENFCNSSTNYKDKNNQKWECYYKDENINRCKLEQNTEINNDNPKIISFHNFFELWVTYLLRDTIKWNDKLKTCINNTTTHCIDECNRNCLCFDRWVKQKEEEWNSIKKQFTKKKNRQQSYYSNINNLFEGYFFKVMDKLDKDEAKWKELMENIKRKKNEFSNLENNRDYLENAIELLLDHLKETATICKDNNTNEACETSHN
;
A
#
# COMPACT_ATOMS: atom_id res chain seq x y z
N LYS A 1 20.78 39.59 12.44
CA LYS A 1 21.38 40.72 11.71
C LYS A 1 20.58 41.99 11.91
N LYS A 2 19.55 42.34 11.11
CA LYS A 2 18.76 43.58 11.32
C LYS A 2 18.29 43.86 12.76
N ILE A 3 17.82 42.83 13.48
CA ILE A 3 17.42 42.94 14.90
C ILE A 3 18.63 43.19 15.83
N HIS A 4 19.76 42.53 15.57
CA HIS A 4 21.02 42.71 16.32
C HIS A 4 21.63 44.09 16.04
N ASP A 5 21.66 44.50 14.77
CA ASP A 5 22.23 45.78 14.33
C ASP A 5 21.51 46.99 14.97
N GLY A 6 20.23 46.85 15.33
CA GLY A 6 19.40 47.87 15.97
C GLY A 6 19.38 47.86 17.51
N MET A 7 20.13 46.99 18.19
CA MET A 7 20.21 46.92 19.66
C MET A 7 21.19 47.95 20.25
N GLU A 8 21.08 48.25 21.54
CA GLU A 8 22.07 49.04 22.29
C GLU A 8 23.38 48.26 22.48
N ASP A 9 24.51 48.97 22.62
CA ASP A 9 25.85 48.38 22.54
C ASP A 9 26.15 47.34 23.64
N GLU A 10 25.59 47.51 24.85
CA GLU A 10 25.72 46.51 25.93
C GLU A 10 25.04 45.18 25.59
N VAL A 11 23.81 45.22 25.05
CA VAL A 11 23.02 44.03 24.68
C VAL A 11 23.56 43.39 23.38
N LYS A 12 24.12 44.20 22.47
CA LYS A 12 24.79 43.70 21.27
C LYS A 12 25.96 42.78 21.60
N ASN A 13 26.71 43.11 22.66
CA ASN A 13 27.88 42.37 23.09
C ASN A 13 27.55 40.96 23.60
N ASP A 14 26.40 40.76 24.23
CA ASP A 14 25.91 39.44 24.66
C ASP A 14 25.66 38.48 23.49
N TYR A 15 25.49 39.03 22.29
CA TYR A 15 25.26 38.29 21.04
C TYR A 15 26.34 38.60 20.00
N ASN A 16 27.54 39.02 20.42
CA ASN A 16 28.55 39.52 19.49
C ASN A 16 28.90 38.49 18.40
N PRO A 17 28.93 38.91 17.13
CA PRO A 17 29.25 38.03 16.01
C PRO A 17 30.77 37.92 15.85
N ASP A 18 31.41 37.08 16.66
CA ASP A 18 32.84 36.79 16.50
C ASP A 18 33.02 35.75 15.38
N GLY A 19 32.97 36.21 14.13
CA GLY A 19 33.34 35.43 12.93
C GLY A 19 32.40 34.29 12.51
N SER A 20 31.72 33.59 13.43
CA SER A 20 30.79 32.48 13.16
C SER A 20 29.36 32.67 13.71
N GLY A 21 29.11 33.75 14.46
CA GLY A 21 27.77 34.31 14.70
C GLY A 21 26.87 33.53 15.69
N ASN A 22 26.78 34.02 16.93
CA ASN A 22 25.80 33.59 17.95
C ASN A 22 24.34 33.99 17.65
N TYR A 23 23.96 34.12 16.38
CA TYR A 23 22.59 34.50 15.98
C TYR A 23 21.53 33.49 16.41
N TYR A 24 21.89 32.24 16.66
CA TYR A 24 20.97 31.22 17.17
C TYR A 24 20.50 31.54 18.60
N LYS A 25 21.39 31.99 19.50
CA LYS A 25 21.03 32.45 20.87
C LYS A 25 20.07 33.63 20.81
N LEU A 26 20.30 34.59 19.91
CA LEU A 26 19.41 35.72 19.73
C LEU A 26 18.01 35.30 19.25
N ARG A 27 17.92 34.32 18.32
CA ARG A 27 16.63 33.80 17.84
C ARG A 27 15.86 33.07 18.95
N GLU A 28 16.56 32.33 19.80
CA GLU A 28 15.96 31.66 20.96
C GLU A 28 15.47 32.64 22.01
N ALA A 29 16.28 33.66 22.37
CA ALA A 29 15.87 34.72 23.27
C ALA A 29 14.63 35.46 22.73
N TRP A 30 14.63 35.77 21.43
CA TRP A 30 13.47 36.38 20.77
C TRP A 30 12.23 35.49 20.86
N TRP A 31 12.35 34.18 20.59
CA TRP A 31 11.23 33.25 20.72
C TRP A 31 10.69 33.20 22.16
N ASN A 32 11.57 33.07 23.15
CA ASN A 32 11.19 32.99 24.57
C ASN A 32 10.38 34.21 25.03
N VAL A 33 10.75 35.41 24.59
CA VAL A 33 10.03 36.65 24.91
C VAL A 33 8.69 36.75 24.17
N ASN A 34 8.63 36.29 22.91
CA ASN A 34 7.49 36.54 22.04
C ASN A 34 6.47 35.38 21.95
N ARG A 35 6.79 34.18 22.46
CA ARG A 35 5.93 32.97 22.32
C ARG A 35 4.49 33.17 22.80
N ASN A 36 4.28 33.94 23.87
CA ASN A 36 2.92 34.24 24.36
C ASN A 36 2.11 35.04 23.33
N LYS A 37 2.73 36.01 22.65
CA LYS A 37 2.08 36.81 21.61
C LYS A 37 1.84 36.03 20.33
N VAL A 38 2.77 35.16 19.97
CA VAL A 38 2.57 34.22 18.84
C VAL A 38 1.40 33.28 19.14
N TRP A 39 1.29 32.74 20.36
CA TRP A 39 0.17 31.88 20.75
C TRP A 39 -1.17 32.61 20.74
N GLU A 40 -1.21 33.85 21.23
CA GLU A 40 -2.40 34.72 21.16
C GLU A 40 -2.88 34.88 19.71
N ALA A 41 -1.95 35.10 18.76
CA ALA A 41 -2.27 35.19 17.35
C ALA A 41 -2.78 33.86 16.76
N ILE A 42 -2.10 32.73 17.03
CA ILE A 42 -2.49 31.39 16.53
C ILE A 42 -3.88 31.00 17.02
N THR A 43 -4.22 31.35 18.27
CA THR A 43 -5.49 30.95 18.92
C THR A 43 -6.62 31.96 18.75
N CYS A 44 -6.40 33.05 18.01
CA CYS A 44 -7.38 34.13 17.82
C CYS A 44 -8.75 33.61 17.33
N ASP A 45 -8.73 32.71 16.35
CA ASP A 45 -9.91 32.09 15.75
C ASP A 45 -10.24 30.69 16.30
N ALA A 46 -9.59 30.27 17.40
CA ALA A 46 -9.94 29.02 18.05
C ALA A 46 -11.40 29.05 18.54
N SER A 47 -12.13 27.96 18.33
CA SER A 47 -13.52 27.83 18.81
C SER A 47 -13.58 28.02 20.33
N TYR A 48 -14.66 28.65 20.80
CA TYR A 48 -14.86 28.93 22.22
C TYR A 48 -14.78 27.66 23.08
N LYS A 49 -15.30 26.53 22.59
CA LYS A 49 -15.31 25.26 23.34
C LYS A 49 -13.98 24.50 23.29
N SER A 50 -13.00 24.96 22.51
CA SER A 50 -11.70 24.29 22.42
C SER A 50 -10.84 24.62 23.64
N GLY A 51 -10.29 23.60 24.28
CA GLY A 51 -9.28 23.71 25.34
C GLY A 51 -8.07 22.84 25.02
N TYR A 52 -6.90 23.24 25.49
CA TYR A 52 -5.69 22.41 25.44
C TYR A 52 -5.64 21.54 26.70
N PHE A 53 -5.29 20.28 26.52
CA PHE A 53 -5.24 19.29 27.59
C PHE A 53 -3.89 18.59 27.60
N MET A 54 -3.35 18.38 28.79
CA MET A 54 -2.15 17.57 29.04
C MET A 54 -2.30 16.87 30.39
N GLN A 55 -1.70 15.70 30.53
CA GLN A 55 -1.59 15.01 31.82
C GLN A 55 -0.18 15.26 32.40
N SER A 56 -0.11 15.63 33.68
CA SER A 56 1.19 15.74 34.38
C SER A 56 1.77 14.36 34.69
N GLU A 57 3.05 14.32 35.06
CA GLU A 57 3.71 13.10 35.57
C GLU A 57 2.98 12.49 36.78
N SER A 58 2.32 13.32 37.60
CA SER A 58 1.49 12.90 38.73
C SER A 58 0.06 12.50 38.36
N ASN A 59 -0.22 12.22 37.08
CA ASN A 59 -1.54 11.89 36.54
C ASN A 59 -2.62 12.96 36.79
N THR A 60 -2.22 14.21 37.01
CA THR A 60 -3.16 15.31 37.20
C THR A 60 -3.54 15.89 35.83
N PRO A 61 -4.84 15.95 35.49
CA PRO A 61 -5.28 16.53 34.25
C PRO A 61 -5.15 18.06 34.28
N LEU A 62 -4.38 18.62 33.35
CA LEU A 62 -4.18 20.06 33.18
C LEU A 62 -4.96 20.55 31.98
N PHE A 63 -5.77 21.59 32.18
CA PHE A 63 -6.61 22.18 31.14
C PHE A 63 -6.31 23.66 30.98
N SER A 64 -6.35 24.14 29.74
CA SER A 64 -6.36 25.57 29.46
C SER A 64 -7.76 26.15 29.49
N ASN A 65 -7.83 27.48 29.57
CA ASN A 65 -9.07 28.24 29.39
C ASN A 65 -9.66 28.02 27.97
N PRO A 66 -10.95 28.40 27.76
CA PRO A 66 -11.57 28.45 26.43
C PRO A 66 -10.70 29.08 25.34
N LYS A 67 -10.97 28.72 24.08
CA LYS A 67 -10.15 29.09 22.90
C LYS A 67 -8.68 28.70 23.06
N CYS A 68 -8.41 27.48 23.50
CA CYS A 68 -7.05 26.95 23.65
C CYS A 68 -6.14 27.83 24.54
N GLY A 69 -6.70 28.48 25.56
CA GLY A 69 -5.96 29.36 26.46
C GLY A 69 -5.64 30.74 25.88
N HIS A 70 -6.34 31.21 24.84
CA HIS A 70 -6.07 32.47 24.14
C HIS A 70 -5.84 33.68 25.08
N LYS A 71 -6.66 33.82 26.14
CA LYS A 71 -6.54 34.90 27.15
C LYS A 71 -5.91 34.47 28.48
N GLN A 72 -5.25 33.31 28.52
CA GLN A 72 -4.64 32.78 29.76
C GLN A 72 -3.29 33.43 30.10
N GLY A 73 -2.70 34.18 29.16
CA GLY A 73 -1.43 34.87 29.33
C GLY A 73 -0.20 33.95 29.21
N LYS A 74 -0.25 32.75 29.79
CA LYS A 74 0.77 31.70 29.66
C LYS A 74 0.38 30.70 28.59
N VAL A 75 1.29 30.38 27.66
CA VAL A 75 1.10 29.30 26.67
C VAL A 75 0.91 27.96 27.40
N PRO A 76 -0.17 27.20 27.11
CA PRO A 76 -0.50 25.98 27.84
C PRO A 76 0.30 24.74 27.38
N THR A 77 1.19 24.89 26.39
CA THR A 77 2.03 23.82 25.85
C THR A 77 3.52 24.19 25.93
N ASN A 78 4.36 23.17 25.93
CA ASN A 78 5.82 23.28 25.81
C ASN A 78 6.35 22.51 24.59
N LEU A 79 5.48 22.18 23.61
CA LEU A 79 5.90 21.48 22.39
C LEU A 79 6.98 22.26 21.64
N ASP A 80 6.98 23.59 21.67
CA ASP A 80 8.05 24.42 21.09
C ASP A 80 9.43 24.13 21.69
N TYR A 81 9.47 23.60 22.91
CA TYR A 81 10.65 23.02 23.58
C TYR A 81 10.58 21.49 23.62
N VAL A 82 10.30 20.86 22.48
CA VAL A 82 10.54 19.42 22.24
C VAL A 82 11.32 19.30 20.94
N PRO A 83 12.35 18.44 20.82
CA PRO A 83 13.03 18.21 19.56
C PRO A 83 12.05 17.96 18.40
N GLN A 84 12.26 18.64 17.27
CA GLN A 84 11.33 18.61 16.12
C GLN A 84 11.04 17.19 15.64
N TYR A 85 12.06 16.34 15.56
CA TYR A 85 11.94 14.95 15.16
C TYR A 85 10.94 14.18 16.04
N LEU A 86 11.01 14.33 17.38
CA LEU A 86 10.10 13.65 18.30
C LEU A 86 8.66 14.13 18.14
N ARG A 87 8.45 15.44 17.93
CA ARG A 87 7.10 15.98 17.63
C ARG A 87 6.53 15.40 16.36
N TRP A 88 7.34 15.31 15.31
CA TRP A 88 6.91 14.75 14.03
C TRP A 88 6.63 13.26 14.12
N PHE A 89 7.39 12.52 14.93
CA PHE A 89 7.14 11.09 15.13
C PHE A 89 5.86 10.84 15.94
N ASP A 90 5.61 11.64 16.98
CA ASP A 90 4.36 11.65 17.75
C ASP A 90 3.16 12.01 16.86
N GLU A 91 3.26 13.11 16.10
CA GLU A 91 2.24 13.54 15.14
C GLU A 91 1.99 12.47 14.07
N TRP A 92 3.05 11.84 13.55
CA TRP A 92 2.94 10.75 12.59
C TRP A 92 2.17 9.56 13.19
N GLY A 93 2.46 9.18 14.44
CA GLY A 93 1.78 8.07 15.13
C GLY A 93 0.28 8.32 15.26
N GLU A 94 -0.09 9.50 15.76
CA GLU A 94 -1.50 9.92 15.91
C GLU A 94 -2.23 9.97 14.56
N GLU A 95 -1.61 10.59 13.55
CA GLU A 95 -2.18 10.67 12.20
C GLU A 95 -2.29 9.30 11.53
N PHE A 96 -1.31 8.42 11.74
CA PHE A 96 -1.34 7.04 11.27
C PHE A 96 -2.54 6.31 11.87
N CYS A 97 -2.69 6.31 13.19
CA CYS A 97 -3.78 5.62 13.88
C CYS A 97 -5.16 6.15 13.43
N ARG A 98 -5.31 7.48 13.37
CA ARG A 98 -6.54 8.14 12.90
C ARG A 98 -6.89 7.74 11.46
N LYS A 99 -5.92 7.84 10.53
CA LYS A 99 -6.12 7.53 9.11
C LYS A 99 -6.32 6.03 8.90
N ARG A 100 -5.62 5.17 9.63
CA ARG A 100 -5.79 3.71 9.61
C ARG A 100 -7.21 3.35 9.95
N ASN A 101 -7.75 3.87 11.05
CA ASN A 101 -9.14 3.60 11.46
C ASN A 101 -10.16 4.06 10.41
N ILE A 102 -9.98 5.25 9.82
CA ILE A 102 -10.86 5.73 8.75
C ILE A 102 -10.81 4.83 7.51
N LYS A 103 -9.60 4.45 7.06
CA LYS A 103 -9.41 3.58 5.88
C LYS A 103 -9.94 2.17 6.14
N LEU A 104 -9.69 1.64 7.33
CA LEU A 104 -10.14 0.31 7.75
C LEU A 104 -11.66 0.22 7.82
N LYS A 105 -12.32 1.24 8.35
CA LYS A 105 -13.80 1.34 8.31
C LYS A 105 -14.32 1.30 6.87
N LYS A 106 -13.72 2.06 5.95
CA LYS A 106 -14.09 2.04 4.53
C LYS A 106 -13.91 0.67 3.89
N VAL A 107 -12.82 -0.04 4.23
CA VAL A 107 -12.56 -1.42 3.78
C VAL A 107 -13.65 -2.35 4.32
N LYS A 108 -13.90 -2.34 5.64
CA LYS A 108 -14.92 -3.16 6.30
C LYS A 108 -16.28 -2.99 5.62
N ASP A 109 -16.74 -1.76 5.49
CA ASP A 109 -18.05 -1.42 4.91
C ASP A 109 -18.21 -1.90 3.46
N SER A 110 -17.11 -2.14 2.75
CA SER A 110 -17.13 -2.57 1.33
C SER A 110 -16.88 -4.06 1.14
N CYS A 111 -16.26 -4.71 2.12
CA CYS A 111 -15.93 -6.13 2.06
C CYS A 111 -16.91 -7.00 2.85
N ARG A 112 -17.55 -6.45 3.89
CA ARG A 112 -18.47 -7.16 4.78
C ARG A 112 -19.73 -6.34 5.01
N ASN A 113 -20.87 -6.92 4.68
CA ASN A 113 -22.17 -6.36 5.04
C ASN A 113 -23.18 -7.48 5.30
N ASP A 114 -23.46 -7.74 6.57
CA ASP A 114 -24.35 -8.85 6.95
C ASP A 114 -25.79 -8.64 6.45
N LYS A 115 -26.27 -7.38 6.39
CA LYS A 115 -27.63 -7.06 5.91
C LYS A 115 -27.80 -7.36 4.42
N GLU A 116 -26.76 -7.06 3.64
CA GLU A 116 -26.73 -7.29 2.19
C GLU A 116 -26.18 -8.67 1.82
N ARG A 117 -25.86 -9.52 2.83
CA ARG A 117 -25.23 -10.82 2.66
C ARG A 117 -23.92 -10.77 1.86
N LEU A 118 -23.13 -9.74 2.09
CA LEU A 118 -21.88 -9.47 1.36
C LEU A 118 -20.68 -9.99 2.14
N TYR A 119 -19.90 -10.89 1.52
CA TYR A 119 -18.62 -11.36 2.04
C TYR A 119 -17.59 -11.48 0.91
N CYS A 120 -16.77 -10.45 0.72
CA CYS A 120 -15.84 -10.36 -0.39
C CYS A 120 -14.39 -10.66 -0.01
N SER A 121 -13.60 -11.20 -0.94
CA SER A 121 -12.14 -11.23 -0.79
C SER A 121 -11.50 -9.95 -1.28
N HIS A 122 -10.23 -9.75 -0.91
CA HIS A 122 -9.42 -8.65 -1.44
C HIS A 122 -9.16 -8.70 -2.96
N ASP A 123 -9.62 -9.75 -3.63
CA ASP A 123 -9.49 -9.97 -5.07
C ASP A 123 -10.82 -9.76 -5.82
N GLY A 124 -11.87 -9.43 -5.08
CA GLY A 124 -13.20 -9.16 -5.64
C GLY A 124 -14.06 -10.41 -5.87
N TYR A 125 -13.65 -11.56 -5.33
CA TYR A 125 -14.52 -12.74 -5.27
C TYR A 125 -15.53 -12.65 -4.14
N ASP A 126 -16.77 -13.08 -4.41
CA ASP A 126 -17.78 -13.35 -3.40
C ASP A 126 -17.50 -14.71 -2.73
N CYS A 127 -17.12 -14.69 -1.47
CA CYS A 127 -16.75 -15.89 -0.72
C CYS A 127 -17.95 -16.73 -0.27
N THR A 128 -19.18 -16.23 -0.43
CA THR A 128 -20.38 -17.02 -0.13
C THR A 128 -20.60 -18.11 -1.19
N THR A 129 -20.16 -17.84 -2.42
CA THR A 129 -20.32 -18.69 -3.61
C THR A 129 -18.98 -19.25 -4.13
N THR A 130 -17.86 -18.58 -3.85
CA THR A 130 -16.51 -19.03 -4.20
C THR A 130 -16.04 -20.18 -3.30
N ILE A 131 -15.63 -21.28 -3.93
CA ILE A 131 -15.09 -22.48 -3.29
C ILE A 131 -13.87 -22.94 -4.10
N TRP A 132 -12.67 -22.55 -3.66
CA TRP A 132 -11.40 -22.86 -4.32
C TRP A 132 -11.17 -24.37 -4.47
N LYS A 133 -11.48 -25.18 -3.44
CA LYS A 133 -11.34 -26.65 -3.49
C LYS A 133 -12.25 -27.33 -4.52
N LYS A 134 -13.34 -26.67 -4.93
CA LYS A 134 -14.21 -27.12 -6.04
C LYS A 134 -13.80 -26.53 -7.39
N GLY A 135 -12.89 -25.56 -7.41
CA GLY A 135 -12.59 -24.77 -8.59
C GLY A 135 -13.70 -23.82 -9.03
N SER A 136 -14.64 -23.52 -8.12
CA SER A 136 -15.73 -22.58 -8.36
C SER A 136 -15.30 -21.21 -7.87
N LEU A 137 -14.94 -20.32 -8.80
CA LEU A 137 -14.61 -18.93 -8.51
C LEU A 137 -15.77 -18.06 -8.98
N HIS A 138 -16.22 -17.13 -8.14
CA HIS A 138 -17.29 -16.21 -8.48
C HIS A 138 -16.87 -14.78 -8.22
N LEU A 139 -16.51 -14.09 -9.29
CA LEU A 139 -16.22 -12.66 -9.26
C LEU A 139 -17.54 -11.88 -9.23
N ASP A 140 -17.68 -10.95 -8.29
CA ASP A 140 -18.89 -10.13 -8.18
C ASP A 140 -18.53 -8.64 -8.29
N ASN A 141 -19.28 -7.94 -9.12
CA ASN A 141 -19.25 -6.49 -9.25
C ASN A 141 -19.43 -5.77 -7.91
N LYS A 142 -20.22 -6.32 -6.99
CA LYS A 142 -20.39 -5.81 -5.62
C LYS A 142 -19.10 -5.91 -4.79
N CYS A 143 -18.26 -6.89 -5.09
CA CYS A 143 -16.97 -7.11 -4.44
C CYS A 143 -15.82 -6.32 -5.09
N THR A 144 -16.06 -5.64 -6.20
CA THR A 144 -15.05 -4.77 -6.84
C THR A 144 -14.61 -3.63 -5.91
N ASP A 145 -15.55 -3.06 -5.14
CA ASP A 145 -15.24 -2.02 -4.15
C ASP A 145 -14.32 -2.52 -3.04
N CYS A 146 -14.50 -3.78 -2.62
CA CYS A 146 -13.63 -4.43 -1.64
C CYS A 146 -12.20 -4.54 -2.18
N LEU A 147 -12.04 -5.07 -3.41
CA LEU A 147 -10.74 -5.15 -4.08
C LEU A 147 -10.03 -3.79 -4.09
N THR A 148 -10.65 -2.76 -4.66
CA THR A 148 -9.97 -1.47 -4.81
C THR A 148 -9.59 -0.87 -3.46
N LYS A 149 -10.51 -0.89 -2.47
CA LYS A 149 -10.23 -0.33 -1.14
C LYS A 149 -9.18 -1.13 -0.39
N CYS A 150 -9.17 -2.46 -0.52
CA CYS A 150 -8.13 -3.31 0.05
C CYS A 150 -6.76 -3.01 -0.56
N LYS A 151 -6.63 -2.93 -1.89
CA LYS A 151 -5.32 -2.66 -2.51
C LYS A 151 -4.81 -1.26 -2.17
N VAL A 152 -5.67 -0.23 -2.21
CA VAL A 152 -5.29 1.13 -1.79
C VAL A 152 -4.90 1.18 -0.31
N PHE A 153 -5.58 0.40 0.54
CA PHE A 153 -5.23 0.30 1.96
C PHE A 153 -3.89 -0.42 2.17
N GLU A 154 -3.67 -1.57 1.52
CA GLU A 154 -2.42 -2.35 1.58
C GLU A 154 -1.22 -1.50 1.12
N VAL A 155 -1.36 -0.78 -0.01
CA VAL A 155 -0.35 0.15 -0.53
C VAL A 155 -0.03 1.25 0.47
N TRP A 156 -1.07 1.95 0.97
CA TRP A 156 -0.87 2.99 1.97
C TRP A 156 -0.19 2.44 3.23
N LEU A 157 -0.56 1.24 3.67
CA LEU A 157 0.00 0.61 4.87
C LEU A 157 1.49 0.26 4.68
N GLY A 158 1.88 -0.23 3.50
CA GLY A 158 3.29 -0.45 3.14
C GLY A 158 4.12 0.84 3.19
N ASN A 159 3.60 1.94 2.62
CA ASN A 159 4.27 3.24 2.67
C ASN A 159 4.41 3.77 4.11
N GLN A 160 3.43 3.53 4.97
CA GLN A 160 3.53 3.87 6.40
C GLN A 160 4.54 2.98 7.13
N GLN A 161 4.65 1.70 6.77
CA GLN A 161 5.65 0.79 7.34
C GLN A 161 7.08 1.26 7.02
N GLU A 162 7.33 1.71 5.80
CA GLU A 162 8.64 2.25 5.41
C GLU A 162 8.95 3.56 6.16
N ALA A 163 7.98 4.48 6.24
CA ALA A 163 8.13 5.71 7.02
C ALA A 163 8.42 5.41 8.50
N PHE A 164 7.71 4.45 9.08
CA PHE A 164 7.93 4.00 10.46
C PHE A 164 9.35 3.46 10.66
N LYS A 165 9.84 2.61 9.75
CA LYS A 165 11.20 2.08 9.81
C LYS A 165 12.24 3.21 9.81
N LYS A 166 12.09 4.20 8.92
CA LYS A 166 12.98 5.37 8.85
C LYS A 166 12.93 6.21 10.13
N GLN A 167 11.74 6.43 10.69
CA GLN A 167 11.58 7.15 11.95
C GLN A 167 12.24 6.40 13.11
N LYS A 168 12.10 5.07 13.16
CA LYS A 168 12.70 4.21 14.17
C LYS A 168 14.25 4.23 14.11
N GLU A 169 14.82 4.11 12.91
CA GLU A 169 16.27 4.24 12.70
C GLU A 169 16.78 5.65 13.05
N LYS A 170 15.99 6.68 12.78
CA LYS A 170 16.32 8.05 13.17
C LYS A 170 16.29 8.24 14.68
N TYR A 171 15.36 7.60 15.40
CA TYR A 171 15.31 7.64 16.87
C TYR A 171 16.61 7.14 17.48
N GLU A 172 17.05 5.95 17.06
CA GLU A 172 18.30 5.32 17.51
C GLU A 172 19.48 6.26 17.26
N LYS A 173 19.60 6.81 16.05
CA LYS A 173 20.67 7.75 15.69
C LYS A 173 20.67 9.02 16.52
N GLU A 174 19.50 9.62 16.80
CA GLU A 174 19.43 10.84 17.62
C GLU A 174 19.83 10.55 19.08
N ILE A 175 19.34 9.45 19.66
CA ILE A 175 19.72 9.02 21.02
C ILE A 175 21.23 8.80 21.10
N GLU A 176 21.83 8.06 20.16
CA GLU A 176 23.28 7.83 20.13
C GLU A 176 24.07 9.13 19.96
N SER A 177 23.63 10.02 19.05
CA SER A 177 24.35 11.25 18.70
C SER A 177 24.43 12.26 19.83
N TYR A 178 23.36 12.42 20.62
CA TYR A 178 23.32 13.42 21.70
C TYR A 178 23.84 12.90 23.05
N VAL A 179 23.90 11.59 23.21
CA VAL A 179 24.31 10.95 24.47
C VAL A 179 25.77 10.47 24.45
N SER A 180 26.35 10.22 23.27
CA SER A 180 27.75 9.81 23.15
C SER A 180 28.73 10.94 23.53
N ASN A 181 29.85 10.58 24.15
CA ASN A 181 30.92 11.51 24.52
C ASN A 181 31.64 12.15 23.31
N ASP A 182 31.47 11.59 22.10
CA ASP A 182 32.08 12.05 20.85
C ASP A 182 31.14 12.93 19.98
N ALA A 183 30.10 13.51 20.58
CA ALA A 183 29.12 14.33 19.85
C ALA A 183 29.78 15.47 19.06
N LYS A 184 29.85 15.34 17.73
CA LYS A 184 30.28 16.43 16.83
C LYS A 184 29.13 17.40 16.64
N PHE A 185 29.15 18.48 17.41
CA PHE A 185 28.15 19.54 17.28
C PHE A 185 28.32 20.31 15.97
N VAL A 186 27.24 20.45 15.21
CA VAL A 186 27.18 21.36 14.08
C VAL A 186 27.07 22.77 14.64
N ASN A 187 28.04 23.64 14.36
CA ASN A 187 28.22 25.00 14.90
C ASN A 187 27.06 26.01 14.66
N ASN A 188 25.90 25.58 14.17
CA ASN A 188 24.79 26.42 13.73
C ASN A 188 23.46 26.24 14.52
N ILE A 189 23.39 25.33 15.49
CA ILE A 189 22.20 25.06 16.33
C ILE A 189 22.63 25.01 17.80
N ASN A 190 21.76 25.48 18.72
CA ASN A 190 21.96 25.23 20.15
C ASN A 190 21.75 23.74 20.46
N SER A 191 22.80 22.96 20.25
CA SER A 191 22.83 21.54 20.50
C SER A 191 22.74 21.19 21.99
N GLU A 192 22.97 22.15 22.89
CA GLU A 192 22.95 21.95 24.33
C GLU A 192 21.53 21.67 24.83
N TYR A 193 20.53 22.40 24.34
CA TYR A 193 19.13 22.15 24.69
C TYR A 193 18.64 20.77 24.19
N TYR A 194 19.01 20.38 22.97
CA TYR A 194 18.68 19.05 22.43
C TYR A 194 19.34 17.95 23.24
N LYS A 195 20.63 18.13 23.58
CA LYS A 195 21.38 17.23 24.45
C LYS A 195 20.68 17.05 25.80
N GLN A 196 20.34 18.14 26.49
CA GLN A 196 19.63 18.06 27.77
C GLN A 196 18.28 17.32 27.67
N PHE A 197 17.56 17.49 26.55
CA PHE A 197 16.30 16.78 26.33
C PHE A 197 16.51 15.27 26.16
N TYR A 198 17.48 14.87 25.32
CA TYR A 198 17.79 13.46 25.07
C TYR A 198 18.48 12.77 26.26
N GLU A 199 19.29 13.50 27.04
CA GLU A 199 19.82 13.03 28.32
C GLU A 199 18.69 12.72 29.30
N LYS A 200 17.73 13.64 29.47
CA LYS A 200 16.54 13.38 30.30
C LYS A 200 15.72 12.19 29.80
N LEU A 201 15.50 12.09 28.48
CA LEU A 201 14.81 10.93 27.90
C LEU A 201 15.53 9.62 28.22
N LYS A 202 16.86 9.59 28.17
CA LYS A 202 17.66 8.41 28.50
C LYS A 202 17.72 8.10 29.99
N GLU A 203 17.80 9.12 30.84
CA GLU A 203 17.75 8.97 32.30
C GLU A 203 16.41 8.39 32.75
N THR A 204 15.34 8.68 32.02
CA THR A 204 14.04 8.03 32.17
C THR A 204 13.98 6.68 31.45
N GLN A 205 12.85 5.97 31.58
CA GLN A 205 12.61 4.66 30.95
C GLN A 205 12.55 4.66 29.40
N TYR A 206 12.74 5.80 28.73
CA TYR A 206 12.55 5.97 27.27
C TYR A 206 13.85 5.87 26.45
N ALA A 207 14.89 5.26 27.04
CA ALA A 207 16.20 5.09 26.41
C ALA A 207 16.18 4.20 25.16
N THR A 208 15.17 3.34 24.99
CA THR A 208 15.06 2.41 23.85
C THR A 208 13.89 2.76 22.96
N ASN A 209 13.94 2.29 21.71
CA ASN A 209 12.84 2.43 20.77
C ASN A 209 11.54 1.85 21.34
N ASP A 210 11.58 0.63 21.89
CA ASP A 210 10.35 -0.06 22.33
C ASP A 210 9.63 0.70 23.45
N THR A 211 10.36 1.35 24.36
CA THR A 211 9.74 2.11 25.44
C THR A 211 9.15 3.43 24.95
N PHE A 212 9.77 4.10 23.97
CA PHE A 212 9.16 5.25 23.29
C PHE A 212 7.93 4.86 22.46
N LEU A 213 8.00 3.75 21.73
CA LEU A 213 6.88 3.24 20.92
C LEU A 213 5.65 2.88 21.77
N ASN A 214 5.84 2.49 23.02
CA ASN A 214 4.73 2.33 23.97
C ASN A 214 3.98 3.64 24.24
N LEU A 215 4.65 4.80 24.22
CA LEU A 215 3.98 6.10 24.34
C LEU A 215 3.09 6.39 23.13
N LEU A 216 3.54 6.03 21.93
CA LEU A 216 2.74 6.19 20.71
C LEU A 216 1.45 5.36 20.77
N ASN A 217 1.47 4.18 21.42
CA ASN A 217 0.26 3.37 21.61
C ASN A 217 -0.79 4.06 22.50
N GLU A 218 -0.34 4.88 23.46
CA GLU A 218 -1.21 5.63 24.37
C GLU A 218 -1.79 6.92 23.75
N GLY A 219 -1.38 7.25 22.53
CA GLY A 219 -1.91 8.37 21.75
C GLY A 219 -3.43 8.33 21.64
N LYS A 220 -4.08 9.50 21.57
CA LYS A 220 -5.55 9.62 21.61
C LYS A 220 -6.24 8.82 20.51
N TYR A 221 -5.67 8.75 19.31
CA TYR A 221 -6.26 8.00 18.19
C TYR A 221 -5.75 6.55 18.10
N CYS A 222 -4.62 6.26 18.73
CA CYS A 222 -4.07 4.90 18.84
C CYS A 222 -4.73 4.10 19.95
N LYS A 223 -5.15 4.77 21.02
CA LYS A 223 -5.86 4.19 22.16
C LYS A 223 -7.31 3.87 21.81
N GLY A 224 -7.65 2.58 21.86
CA GLY A 224 -8.96 2.07 21.49
C GLY A 224 -9.08 1.84 19.99
N GLY A 225 -8.92 0.58 19.58
CA GLY A 225 -9.10 0.14 18.20
C GLY A 225 -10.56 0.19 17.74
N LEU A 226 -10.78 -0.15 16.47
CA LEU A 226 -12.13 -0.40 15.96
C LEU A 226 -12.68 -1.70 16.58
N PRO A 227 -13.95 -1.74 17.04
CA PRO A 227 -14.53 -2.97 17.57
C PRO A 227 -14.44 -4.14 16.59
N GLY A 228 -13.79 -5.23 17.03
CA GLY A 228 -13.56 -6.44 16.23
C GLY A 228 -12.28 -6.44 15.39
N GLU A 229 -11.38 -5.47 15.59
CA GLU A 229 -10.04 -5.45 15.00
C GLU A 229 -8.97 -5.55 16.10
N LYS A 230 -7.76 -6.00 15.75
CA LYS A 230 -6.64 -6.03 16.69
C LYS A 230 -6.27 -4.61 17.13
N ASP A 231 -5.94 -4.48 18.40
CA ASP A 231 -5.44 -3.23 18.96
C ASP A 231 -4.13 -2.80 18.27
N ILE A 232 -3.94 -1.48 18.20
CA ILE A 232 -2.76 -0.89 17.57
C ILE A 232 -1.60 -0.97 18.57
N THR A 233 -0.56 -1.74 18.22
CA THR A 233 0.65 -1.89 19.03
C THR A 233 1.91 -1.74 18.18
N PHE A 234 2.64 -0.63 18.33
CA PHE A 234 3.90 -0.36 17.64
C PHE A 234 5.07 -1.25 18.10
N THR A 235 4.96 -1.91 19.25
CA THR A 235 6.03 -2.68 19.91
C THR A 235 6.04 -4.18 19.60
N ASN A 236 4.96 -4.73 19.04
CA ASN A 236 4.89 -6.15 18.71
C ASN A 236 5.66 -6.46 17.42
N SER A 237 6.85 -7.03 17.58
CA SER A 237 7.74 -7.53 16.52
C SER A 237 7.79 -9.06 16.41
N ALA A 238 7.12 -9.78 17.31
CA ALA A 238 7.27 -11.23 17.46
C ALA A 238 6.25 -12.09 16.68
N ASP A 239 5.11 -11.52 16.28
CA ASP A 239 4.14 -12.21 15.44
C ASP A 239 4.18 -11.61 14.03
N ASP A 240 4.25 -12.43 12.98
CA ASP A 240 4.27 -12.06 11.55
C ASP A 240 3.11 -11.14 11.08
N LYS A 241 2.21 -10.72 11.98
CA LYS A 241 1.00 -9.95 11.72
C LYS A 241 0.85 -8.75 12.69
N GLY A 242 1.82 -7.82 12.64
CA GLY A 242 1.79 -6.56 13.38
C GLY A 242 0.82 -5.50 12.82
N ILE A 243 0.93 -4.25 13.27
CA ILE A 243 0.02 -3.14 12.90
C ILE A 243 -0.01 -2.79 11.40
N PHE A 244 1.06 -3.16 10.69
CA PHE A 244 1.22 -3.00 9.25
C PHE A 244 0.73 -4.21 8.46
N TYR A 245 0.17 -5.24 9.12
CA TYR A 245 -0.47 -6.35 8.42
C TYR A 245 -1.85 -5.94 7.90
N ARG A 246 -2.21 -6.49 6.74
CA ARG A 246 -3.48 -6.22 6.07
C ARG A 246 -4.64 -6.64 6.97
N SER A 247 -5.77 -5.99 6.78
CA SER A 247 -7.00 -6.31 7.53
C SER A 247 -7.49 -7.74 7.29
N GLU A 248 -8.17 -8.31 8.28
CA GLU A 248 -8.92 -9.56 8.16
C GLU A 248 -10.02 -9.49 7.08
N TYR A 249 -10.54 -8.29 6.79
CA TYR A 249 -11.49 -8.07 5.70
C TYR A 249 -10.84 -8.14 4.31
N CYS A 250 -9.51 -7.97 4.24
CA CYS A 250 -8.71 -8.04 3.01
C CYS A 250 -7.98 -9.38 2.85
N GLN A 251 -8.55 -10.46 3.39
CA GLN A 251 -8.04 -11.80 3.16
C GLN A 251 -8.63 -12.40 1.88
N VAL A 252 -7.98 -13.43 1.35
CA VAL A 252 -8.55 -14.26 0.28
C VAL A 252 -9.76 -15.04 0.81
N CYS A 253 -10.62 -15.51 -0.10
CA CYS A 253 -11.71 -16.38 0.32
C CYS A 253 -11.16 -17.67 0.95
N PRO A 254 -11.76 -18.16 2.04
CA PRO A 254 -11.44 -19.48 2.56
C PRO A 254 -11.59 -20.54 1.46
N ASP A 255 -10.76 -21.59 1.50
CA ASP A 255 -10.74 -22.60 0.43
C ASP A 255 -12.08 -23.30 0.22
N CYS A 256 -12.84 -23.47 1.30
CA CYS A 256 -14.17 -24.06 1.32
C CYS A 256 -15.31 -23.02 1.22
N GLY A 257 -15.00 -21.72 1.15
CA GLY A 257 -15.93 -20.61 1.23
C GLY A 257 -16.48 -20.35 2.64
N VAL A 258 -17.50 -19.50 2.75
CA VAL A 258 -18.16 -19.17 4.03
C VAL A 258 -19.62 -19.62 4.07
N LYS A 259 -20.18 -19.80 5.27
CA LYS A 259 -21.62 -20.01 5.53
C LYS A 259 -22.17 -18.87 6.38
N CYS A 260 -23.44 -18.53 6.19
CA CYS A 260 -24.14 -17.52 6.97
C CYS A 260 -25.25 -18.18 7.79
N ASP A 261 -25.18 -18.05 9.11
CA ASP A 261 -26.19 -18.60 10.03
C ASP A 261 -27.31 -17.58 10.35
N GLY A 262 -27.55 -16.63 9.42
CA GLY A 262 -28.57 -15.59 9.51
C GLY A 262 -28.12 -14.28 10.17
N ILE A 263 -27.07 -14.31 11.00
CA ILE A 263 -26.51 -13.12 11.68
C ILE A 263 -25.02 -12.94 11.40
N LYS A 264 -24.25 -14.04 11.27
CA LYS A 264 -22.79 -14.00 11.14
C LYS A 264 -22.29 -15.01 10.10
N TYR A 265 -21.20 -14.64 9.45
CA TYR A 265 -20.46 -15.53 8.56
C TYR A 265 -19.40 -16.34 9.33
N THR A 266 -19.31 -17.63 9.03
CA THR A 266 -18.26 -18.53 9.54
C THR A 266 -17.60 -19.30 8.41
N HIS A 267 -16.32 -19.65 8.58
CA HIS A 267 -15.60 -20.46 7.59
C HIS A 267 -16.19 -21.87 7.55
N LYS A 268 -16.35 -22.43 6.35
CA LYS A 268 -16.74 -23.83 6.18
C LYS A 268 -15.54 -24.72 6.51
N SER A 269 -15.80 -25.84 7.20
CA SER A 269 -14.78 -26.80 7.62
C SER A 269 -14.25 -27.59 6.42
N ASP A 270 -12.97 -27.98 6.48
CA ASP A 270 -12.33 -28.85 5.48
C ASP A 270 -12.90 -30.28 5.47
N ASN A 271 -13.57 -30.71 6.56
CA ASN A 271 -14.17 -32.05 6.67
C ASN A 271 -15.57 -32.16 6.06
N ASP A 272 -16.10 -31.09 5.46
CA ASP A 272 -17.36 -31.14 4.71
C ASP A 272 -17.18 -32.00 3.44
N ARG A 273 -17.62 -33.27 3.50
CA ARG A 273 -17.53 -34.27 2.41
C ARG A 273 -18.07 -33.81 1.05
N GLU A 274 -18.86 -32.73 1.01
CA GLU A 274 -19.45 -32.17 -0.20
C GLU A 274 -18.52 -31.25 -1.01
N ARG A 275 -17.23 -31.07 -0.65
CA ARG A 275 -16.46 -29.90 -1.11
C ARG A 275 -15.14 -30.11 -1.86
N VAL A 276 -14.67 -31.33 -2.05
CA VAL A 276 -13.50 -31.60 -2.91
C VAL A 276 -13.98 -31.79 -4.35
N ASN A 277 -13.32 -31.15 -5.32
CA ASN A 277 -13.60 -31.45 -6.72
C ASN A 277 -13.20 -32.90 -7.02
N ASN A 278 -14.18 -33.79 -7.19
CA ASN A 278 -13.95 -35.18 -7.57
C ASN A 278 -13.87 -35.36 -9.10
N GLU A 279 -13.88 -34.26 -9.87
CA GLU A 279 -13.76 -34.33 -11.32
C GLU A 279 -12.32 -34.65 -11.73
N ASP A 280 -12.17 -35.75 -12.48
CA ASP A 280 -10.90 -36.07 -13.14
C ASP A 280 -10.63 -35.09 -14.29
N TYR A 281 -9.45 -34.48 -14.32
CA TYR A 281 -8.99 -33.75 -15.49
C TYR A 281 -8.67 -34.72 -16.63
N LYS A 282 -9.60 -34.83 -17.59
CA LYS A 282 -9.44 -35.65 -18.80
C LYS A 282 -9.75 -34.81 -20.04
N PRO A 283 -8.74 -34.41 -20.82
CA PRO A 283 -8.97 -33.77 -22.11
C PRO A 283 -9.81 -34.67 -23.03
N PRO A 284 -10.83 -34.13 -23.72
CA PRO A 284 -11.61 -34.90 -24.68
C PRO A 284 -10.74 -35.45 -25.81
N TRP A 285 -11.17 -36.57 -26.39
CA TRP A 285 -10.48 -37.16 -27.54
C TRP A 285 -10.31 -36.14 -28.68
N GLY A 286 -9.10 -36.04 -29.22
CA GLY A 286 -8.73 -35.11 -30.30
C GLY A 286 -8.45 -33.67 -29.85
N VAL A 287 -8.68 -33.30 -28.59
CA VAL A 287 -8.40 -31.96 -28.06
C VAL A 287 -7.02 -31.94 -27.41
N LYS A 288 -6.06 -31.25 -28.03
CA LYS A 288 -4.73 -31.05 -27.44
C LYS A 288 -4.76 -29.90 -26.43
N PRO A 289 -4.42 -30.15 -25.15
CA PRO A 289 -4.24 -29.10 -24.17
C PRO A 289 -3.11 -28.15 -24.57
N THR A 290 -3.09 -26.98 -23.95
CA THR A 290 -2.04 -25.99 -24.13
C THR A 290 -1.49 -25.61 -22.78
N ASN A 291 -0.17 -25.59 -22.68
CA ASN A 291 0.53 -25.17 -21.50
C ASN A 291 0.62 -23.65 -21.48
N ILE A 292 0.20 -23.05 -20.38
CA ILE A 292 0.25 -21.62 -20.12
C ILE A 292 1.01 -21.44 -18.82
N THR A 293 2.16 -20.77 -18.88
CA THR A 293 2.95 -20.43 -17.70
C THR A 293 2.54 -19.03 -17.25
N VAL A 294 2.04 -18.89 -16.03
CA VAL A 294 1.61 -17.62 -15.43
C VAL A 294 2.55 -17.23 -14.31
N LEU A 295 3.15 -16.04 -14.40
CA LEU A 295 3.90 -15.45 -13.30
C LEU A 295 2.93 -14.94 -12.22
N TYR A 296 2.95 -15.60 -11.07
CA TYR A 296 2.07 -15.32 -9.95
C TYR A 296 2.84 -14.68 -8.79
N SER A 297 2.45 -13.45 -8.43
CA SER A 297 3.09 -12.71 -7.35
C SER A 297 2.72 -13.19 -5.95
N GLY A 298 1.83 -14.17 -5.78
CA GLY A 298 1.43 -14.69 -4.46
C GLY A 298 0.29 -13.90 -3.80
N ASN A 299 -0.39 -14.54 -2.84
CA ASN A 299 -1.44 -13.88 -2.05
C ASN A 299 -0.89 -13.14 -0.84
N GLU A 300 0.38 -13.32 -0.49
CA GLU A 300 1.00 -12.68 0.67
C GLU A 300 1.12 -11.15 0.54
N GLN A 301 1.17 -10.47 1.67
CA GLN A 301 1.38 -9.02 1.73
C GLN A 301 2.87 -8.78 1.56
N GLY A 302 3.22 -7.69 0.88
CA GLY A 302 4.61 -7.31 0.71
C GLY A 302 4.83 -6.50 -0.56
N ASP A 303 6.05 -5.95 -0.63
CA ASP A 303 6.57 -5.23 -1.79
C ASP A 303 6.61 -6.15 -3.01
N ILE A 304 6.10 -5.69 -4.15
CA ILE A 304 6.03 -6.47 -5.38
C ILE A 304 7.42 -6.90 -5.86
N THR A 305 8.44 -6.07 -5.65
CA THR A 305 9.84 -6.35 -6.03
C THR A 305 10.44 -7.46 -5.19
N GLN A 306 10.07 -7.56 -3.90
CA GLN A 306 10.49 -8.66 -3.02
C GLN A 306 9.75 -9.96 -3.38
N LYS A 307 8.44 -9.86 -3.67
CA LYS A 307 7.62 -11.02 -4.03
C LYS A 307 8.02 -11.65 -5.37
N LEU A 308 8.58 -10.84 -6.26
CA LEU A 308 9.09 -11.23 -7.57
C LEU A 308 10.62 -11.16 -7.63
N GLU A 309 11.32 -11.18 -6.49
CA GLU A 309 12.76 -10.95 -6.44
C GLU A 309 13.55 -11.94 -7.32
N ASN A 310 13.17 -13.22 -7.27
CA ASN A 310 13.77 -14.26 -8.11
C ASN A 310 13.58 -13.99 -9.60
N PHE A 311 12.37 -13.60 -10.00
CA PHE A 311 12.04 -13.20 -11.35
C PHE A 311 12.83 -11.96 -11.79
N CYS A 312 12.93 -10.95 -10.92
CA CYS A 312 13.68 -9.73 -11.19
C CYS A 312 15.18 -9.97 -11.35
N ASN A 313 15.76 -10.88 -10.56
CA ASN A 313 17.21 -11.08 -10.49
C ASN A 313 17.74 -12.12 -11.49
N SER A 314 16.90 -13.05 -11.98
CA SER A 314 17.35 -14.11 -12.90
C SER A 314 17.52 -13.58 -14.33
N SER A 315 18.65 -13.94 -14.96
CA SER A 315 18.98 -13.53 -16.33
C SER A 315 18.44 -14.51 -17.38
N THR A 316 18.19 -15.79 -17.05
CA THR A 316 17.52 -16.78 -17.92
C THR A 316 17.20 -18.06 -17.15
N ASN A 317 16.02 -18.66 -17.40
CA ASN A 317 15.69 -20.09 -17.18
C ASN A 317 15.83 -20.70 -15.76
N TYR A 318 15.28 -20.08 -14.72
CA TYR A 318 15.04 -20.78 -13.45
C TYR A 318 13.54 -21.13 -13.29
N LYS A 319 13.23 -22.33 -12.76
CA LYS A 319 11.87 -22.71 -12.31
C LYS A 319 11.51 -21.84 -11.11
N ASP A 320 11.11 -20.61 -11.37
CA ASP A 320 10.72 -19.71 -10.30
C ASP A 320 9.50 -20.28 -9.56
N LYS A 321 9.52 -20.24 -8.22
CA LYS A 321 8.39 -20.59 -7.35
C LYS A 321 7.12 -19.81 -7.73
N ASN A 322 7.31 -18.63 -8.32
CA ASN A 322 6.23 -17.76 -8.79
C ASN A 322 5.60 -18.24 -10.11
N ASN A 323 6.22 -19.13 -10.87
CA ASN A 323 5.67 -19.59 -12.15
C ASN A 323 4.67 -20.74 -11.95
N GLN A 324 3.40 -20.44 -12.18
CA GLN A 324 2.32 -21.42 -12.21
C GLN A 324 2.18 -22.01 -13.61
N LYS A 325 2.33 -23.32 -13.73
CA LYS A 325 2.09 -24.02 -14.99
C LYS A 325 0.66 -24.52 -15.04
N TRP A 326 -0.09 -24.03 -16.01
CA TRP A 326 -1.46 -24.41 -16.26
C TRP A 326 -1.55 -25.21 -17.54
N GLU A 327 -2.18 -26.37 -17.47
CA GLU A 327 -2.57 -27.14 -18.64
C GLU A 327 -4.06 -26.90 -18.91
N CYS A 328 -4.36 -26.21 -20.01
CA CYS A 328 -5.72 -25.78 -20.34
C CYS A 328 -6.19 -26.39 -21.66
N TYR A 329 -7.44 -26.81 -21.72
CA TYR A 329 -8.12 -27.09 -22.97
C TYR A 329 -9.48 -26.40 -23.02
N TYR A 330 -9.90 -26.08 -24.25
CA TYR A 330 -11.19 -25.50 -24.52
C TYR A 330 -11.80 -26.17 -25.75
N LYS A 331 -12.93 -26.85 -25.57
CA LYS A 331 -13.73 -27.42 -26.65
C LYS A 331 -15.01 -26.60 -26.86
N ASP A 332 -15.73 -26.33 -25.78
CA ASP A 332 -16.95 -25.51 -25.76
C ASP A 332 -17.20 -24.90 -24.35
N GLU A 333 -18.33 -24.21 -24.17
CA GLU A 333 -18.67 -23.50 -22.92
C GLU A 333 -18.83 -24.43 -21.70
N ASN A 334 -19.19 -25.70 -21.92
CA ASN A 334 -19.33 -26.70 -20.86
C ASN A 334 -18.08 -27.55 -20.72
N ILE A 335 -17.34 -27.76 -21.81
CA ILE A 335 -16.16 -28.61 -21.90
C ILE A 335 -14.91 -27.73 -22.06
N ASN A 336 -14.55 -27.05 -20.98
CA ASN A 336 -13.31 -26.30 -20.84
C ASN A 336 -12.78 -26.43 -19.42
N ARG A 337 -11.51 -26.79 -19.31
CA ARG A 337 -10.84 -27.00 -18.02
C ARG A 337 -9.39 -26.54 -18.10
N CYS A 338 -8.92 -26.01 -16.99
CA CYS A 338 -7.53 -25.69 -16.72
C CYS A 338 -7.12 -26.40 -15.43
N LYS A 339 -6.00 -27.11 -15.50
CA LYS A 339 -5.39 -27.80 -14.37
C LYS A 339 -4.09 -27.11 -14.00
N LEU A 340 -3.94 -26.76 -12.72
CA LEU A 340 -2.66 -26.30 -12.19
C LEU A 340 -1.76 -27.52 -11.94
N GLU A 341 -0.56 -27.49 -12.51
CA GLU A 341 0.48 -28.48 -12.21
C GLU A 341 0.90 -28.34 -10.73
N GLN A 342 0.92 -29.44 -10.00
CA GLN A 342 1.33 -29.43 -8.59
C GLN A 342 2.81 -29.07 -8.49
N ASN A 343 3.10 -28.03 -7.72
CA ASN A 343 4.46 -27.73 -7.27
C ASN A 343 4.52 -28.12 -5.78
N THR A 344 5.41 -29.04 -5.43
CA THR A 344 5.50 -29.67 -4.09
C THR A 344 5.77 -28.70 -2.95
N GLU A 345 6.12 -27.45 -3.25
CA GLU A 345 6.37 -26.38 -2.28
C GLU A 345 5.14 -25.48 -2.01
N ILE A 346 4.04 -25.62 -2.76
CA ILE A 346 2.93 -24.65 -2.77
C ILE A 346 1.60 -25.22 -2.24
N ASN A 347 1.32 -26.53 -2.35
CA ASN A 347 0.10 -27.15 -1.80
C ASN A 347 0.24 -28.67 -1.64
N ASN A 348 -0.20 -29.22 -0.50
CA ASN A 348 -0.33 -30.67 -0.25
C ASN A 348 -1.69 -31.26 -0.71
N ASP A 349 -2.54 -30.47 -1.36
CA ASP A 349 -3.89 -30.86 -1.78
C ASP A 349 -3.95 -31.34 -3.25
N ASN A 350 -5.07 -31.99 -3.62
CA ASN A 350 -5.41 -32.38 -4.98
C ASN A 350 -5.19 -31.25 -6.00
N PRO A 351 -4.81 -31.56 -7.26
CA PRO A 351 -4.54 -30.55 -8.27
C PRO A 351 -5.77 -29.67 -8.50
N LYS A 352 -5.57 -28.34 -8.49
CA LYS A 352 -6.65 -27.38 -8.68
C LYS A 352 -7.12 -27.42 -10.14
N ILE A 353 -8.40 -27.76 -10.33
CA ILE A 353 -9.05 -27.82 -11.64
C ILE A 353 -10.16 -26.78 -11.67
N ILE A 354 -10.06 -25.83 -12.60
CA ILE A 354 -11.02 -24.74 -12.79
C ILE A 354 -11.49 -24.70 -14.26
N SER A 355 -12.58 -23.99 -14.54
CA SER A 355 -12.96 -23.70 -15.94
C SER A 355 -11.93 -22.77 -16.59
N PHE A 356 -11.84 -22.79 -17.92
CA PHE A 356 -10.98 -21.83 -18.64
C PHE A 356 -11.43 -20.38 -18.40
N HIS A 357 -12.74 -20.17 -18.22
CA HIS A 357 -13.28 -18.87 -17.87
C HIS A 357 -12.78 -18.38 -16.51
N ASN A 358 -12.88 -19.20 -15.46
CA ASN A 358 -12.38 -18.87 -14.12
C ASN A 358 -10.85 -18.65 -14.13
N PHE A 359 -10.12 -19.42 -14.95
CA PHE A 359 -8.69 -19.21 -15.16
C PHE A 359 -8.40 -17.83 -15.77
N PHE A 360 -9.15 -17.43 -16.80
CA PHE A 360 -9.00 -16.12 -17.42
C PHE A 360 -9.33 -14.98 -16.45
N GLU A 361 -10.41 -15.08 -15.68
CA GLU A 361 -10.76 -14.11 -14.63
C GLU A 361 -9.65 -13.98 -13.57
N LEU A 362 -9.09 -15.12 -13.16
CA LEU A 362 -7.99 -15.17 -12.21
C LEU A 362 -6.74 -14.45 -12.76
N TRP A 363 -6.41 -14.70 -14.03
CA TRP A 363 -5.29 -14.03 -14.69
C TRP A 363 -5.48 -12.51 -14.78
N VAL A 364 -6.67 -12.05 -15.18
CA VAL A 364 -7.01 -10.60 -15.22
C VAL A 364 -6.91 -9.98 -13.82
N THR A 365 -7.37 -10.69 -12.80
CA THR A 365 -7.27 -10.27 -11.39
C THR A 365 -5.81 -10.11 -10.95
N TYR A 366 -4.93 -11.04 -11.35
CA TYR A 366 -3.50 -10.96 -11.06
C TYR A 366 -2.84 -9.80 -11.81
N LEU A 367 -3.14 -9.63 -13.10
CA LEU A 367 -2.64 -8.52 -13.91
C LEU A 367 -2.97 -7.17 -13.27
N LEU A 368 -4.24 -6.94 -12.92
CA LEU A 368 -4.69 -5.67 -12.32
C LEU A 368 -4.05 -5.43 -10.95
N ARG A 369 -4.02 -6.46 -10.09
CA ARG A 369 -3.41 -6.38 -8.76
C ARG A 369 -1.95 -5.95 -8.83
N ASP A 370 -1.17 -6.64 -9.66
CA ASP A 370 0.26 -6.40 -9.78
C ASP A 370 0.53 -5.04 -10.44
N THR A 371 -0.30 -4.65 -11.41
CA THR A 371 -0.25 -3.32 -12.03
C THR A 371 -0.39 -2.20 -11.00
N ILE A 372 -1.36 -2.28 -10.09
CA ILE A 372 -1.55 -1.30 -9.01
C ILE A 372 -0.31 -1.19 -8.14
N LYS A 373 0.29 -2.33 -7.78
CA LYS A 373 1.48 -2.38 -6.94
C LYS A 373 2.71 -1.80 -7.64
N TRP A 374 2.90 -2.14 -8.92
CA TRP A 374 3.98 -1.56 -9.72
C TRP A 374 3.83 -0.05 -9.89
N ASN A 375 2.60 0.43 -10.11
CA ASN A 375 2.35 1.85 -10.26
C ASN A 375 2.75 2.64 -9.01
N ASP A 376 2.39 2.15 -7.82
CA ASP A 376 2.82 2.79 -6.56
C ASP A 376 4.34 2.70 -6.38
N LYS A 377 4.93 1.51 -6.57
CA LYS A 377 6.37 1.29 -6.39
C LYS A 377 7.24 2.14 -7.31
N LEU A 378 6.78 2.41 -8.53
CA LEU A 378 7.52 3.16 -9.56
C LEU A 378 7.11 4.62 -9.67
N LYS A 379 6.15 5.09 -8.87
CA LYS A 379 5.58 6.44 -8.98
C LYS A 379 6.64 7.55 -8.97
N THR A 380 7.64 7.43 -8.11
CA THR A 380 8.76 8.37 -8.00
C THR A 380 9.75 8.22 -9.15
N CYS A 381 9.99 6.98 -9.59
CA CYS A 381 10.92 6.66 -10.68
C CYS A 381 10.42 7.15 -12.05
N ILE A 382 9.12 6.97 -12.33
CA ILE A 382 8.50 7.40 -13.59
C ILE A 382 8.49 8.94 -13.69
N ASN A 383 8.25 9.63 -12.58
CA ASN A 383 8.26 11.09 -12.52
C ASN A 383 9.64 11.69 -12.22
N ASN A 384 10.69 10.86 -12.24
CA ASN A 384 12.04 11.34 -11.98
C ASN A 384 12.49 12.24 -13.13
N THR A 385 12.65 13.53 -12.85
CA THR A 385 13.24 14.52 -13.76
C THR A 385 14.65 14.92 -13.35
N THR A 386 15.22 14.25 -12.35
CA THR A 386 16.54 14.60 -11.82
C THR A 386 17.66 14.02 -12.68
N THR A 387 18.80 14.70 -12.72
CA THR A 387 20.02 14.21 -13.39
C THR A 387 20.77 13.16 -12.57
N HIS A 388 20.28 12.82 -11.36
CA HIS A 388 20.91 11.85 -10.47
C HIS A 388 20.18 10.51 -10.55
N CYS A 389 20.93 9.48 -10.88
CA CYS A 389 20.43 8.12 -10.90
C CYS A 389 20.08 7.63 -9.49
N ILE A 390 18.94 6.97 -9.36
CA ILE A 390 18.54 6.22 -8.17
C ILE A 390 18.65 4.75 -8.55
N ASP A 391 19.69 4.05 -8.07
CA ASP A 391 19.96 2.63 -8.42
C ASP A 391 18.73 1.72 -8.18
N GLU A 392 17.98 1.99 -7.10
CA GLU A 392 16.73 1.28 -6.82
C GLU A 392 15.69 1.48 -7.93
N CYS A 393 15.55 2.70 -8.45
CA CYS A 393 14.63 2.99 -9.56
C CYS A 393 15.05 2.26 -10.83
N ASN A 394 16.34 2.28 -11.17
CA ASN A 394 16.85 1.54 -12.33
C ASN A 394 16.51 0.05 -12.23
N ARG A 395 16.85 -0.59 -11.09
CA ARG A 395 16.57 -2.01 -10.86
C ARG A 395 15.07 -2.32 -10.95
N ASN A 396 14.24 -1.47 -10.35
CA ASN A 396 12.79 -1.67 -10.32
C ASN A 396 12.16 -1.45 -11.71
N CYS A 397 12.59 -0.43 -12.47
CA CYS A 397 12.13 -0.19 -13.84
C CYS A 397 12.53 -1.35 -14.78
N LEU A 398 13.75 -1.90 -14.65
CA LEU A 398 14.19 -3.06 -15.41
C LEU A 398 13.36 -4.31 -15.08
N CYS A 399 13.07 -4.54 -13.79
CA CYS A 399 12.21 -5.66 -13.42
C CYS A 399 10.77 -5.48 -13.95
N PHE A 400 10.24 -4.26 -13.87
CA PHE A 400 8.91 -3.96 -14.39
C PHE A 400 8.82 -4.19 -15.91
N ASP A 401 9.81 -3.76 -16.70
CA ASP A 401 9.88 -4.05 -18.13
C ASP A 401 9.85 -5.56 -18.43
N ARG A 402 10.60 -6.36 -17.67
CA ARG A 402 10.56 -7.83 -17.78
C ARG A 402 9.18 -8.38 -17.42
N TRP A 403 8.59 -7.88 -16.34
CA TRP A 403 7.27 -8.29 -15.89
C TRP A 403 6.21 -8.00 -16.97
N VAL A 404 6.24 -6.82 -17.60
CA VAL A 404 5.33 -6.46 -18.71
C VAL A 404 5.49 -7.42 -19.89
N LYS A 405 6.73 -7.70 -20.31
CA LYS A 405 7.01 -8.68 -21.39
C LYS A 405 6.48 -10.07 -21.06
N GLN A 406 6.66 -10.51 -19.82
CA GLN A 406 6.11 -11.78 -19.35
C GLN A 406 4.56 -11.80 -19.42
N LYS A 407 3.89 -10.68 -19.12
CA LYS A 407 2.43 -10.55 -19.27
C LYS A 407 1.97 -10.54 -20.74
N GLU A 408 2.75 -9.96 -21.65
CA GLU A 408 2.50 -10.07 -23.09
C GLU A 408 2.60 -11.54 -23.57
N GLU A 409 3.61 -12.29 -23.13
CA GLU A 409 3.78 -13.71 -23.47
C GLU A 409 2.66 -14.60 -22.91
N GLU A 410 2.29 -14.36 -21.66
CA GLU A 410 1.13 -14.99 -21.01
C GLU A 410 -0.14 -14.73 -21.84
N TRP A 411 -0.43 -13.47 -22.14
CA TRP A 411 -1.62 -13.08 -22.90
C TRP A 411 -1.65 -13.75 -24.28
N ASN A 412 -0.54 -13.77 -25.00
CA ASN A 412 -0.43 -14.45 -26.29
C ASN A 412 -0.76 -15.95 -26.21
N SER A 413 -0.40 -16.61 -25.10
CA SER A 413 -0.71 -18.02 -24.86
C SER A 413 -2.18 -18.25 -24.54
N ILE A 414 -2.79 -17.34 -23.78
CA ILE A 414 -4.23 -17.36 -23.46
C ILE A 414 -5.05 -17.09 -24.73
N LYS A 415 -4.68 -16.07 -25.52
CA LYS A 415 -5.28 -15.69 -26.81
C LYS A 415 -5.36 -16.87 -27.78
N LYS A 416 -4.34 -17.75 -27.81
CA LYS A 416 -4.36 -18.99 -28.62
C LYS A 416 -5.49 -19.97 -28.25
N GLN A 417 -6.00 -19.94 -27.01
CA GLN A 417 -7.17 -20.75 -26.65
C GLN A 417 -8.47 -20.12 -27.16
N PHE A 418 -8.56 -18.80 -27.14
CA PHE A 418 -9.70 -18.06 -27.70
C PHE A 418 -9.81 -18.23 -29.22
N THR A 419 -8.68 -18.28 -29.93
CA THR A 419 -8.64 -18.34 -31.41
C THR A 419 -8.96 -19.70 -32.03
N LYS A 420 -9.00 -20.79 -31.24
CA LYS A 420 -9.38 -22.13 -31.74
C LYS A 420 -10.86 -22.26 -32.14
N LYS A 421 -11.69 -21.21 -32.01
CA LYS A 421 -13.11 -21.21 -32.38
C LYS A 421 -13.36 -20.42 -33.69
N LYS A 422 -13.86 -21.12 -34.72
CA LYS A 422 -14.44 -20.55 -35.94
C LYS A 422 -15.97 -20.40 -35.91
N ASN A 423 -16.68 -20.96 -34.93
CA ASN A 423 -18.16 -20.91 -34.88
C ASN A 423 -18.72 -20.51 -33.50
N ARG A 424 -19.72 -19.62 -33.59
CA ARG A 424 -20.29 -18.70 -32.59
C ARG A 424 -20.87 -19.36 -31.34
N GLN A 425 -20.70 -18.71 -30.20
CA GLN A 425 -21.70 -18.74 -29.13
C GLN A 425 -21.62 -17.43 -28.32
N GLN A 426 -22.78 -16.78 -28.16
CA GLN A 426 -22.97 -15.40 -27.68
C GLN A 426 -22.86 -15.27 -26.14
N SER A 427 -23.07 -16.39 -25.43
CA SER A 427 -23.06 -16.52 -23.97
C SER A 427 -21.66 -16.28 -23.36
N TYR A 428 -20.63 -16.92 -23.92
CA TYR A 428 -19.23 -16.76 -23.50
C TYR A 428 -18.76 -15.30 -23.50
N TYR A 429 -19.08 -14.56 -24.55
CA TYR A 429 -18.71 -13.15 -24.66
C TYR A 429 -19.48 -12.25 -23.70
N SER A 430 -20.71 -12.63 -23.33
CA SER A 430 -21.49 -11.90 -22.34
C SER A 430 -20.84 -11.95 -20.95
N ASN A 431 -20.32 -13.10 -20.53
CA ASN A 431 -19.65 -13.23 -19.23
C ASN A 431 -18.32 -12.47 -19.18
N ILE A 432 -17.60 -12.47 -20.29
CA ILE A 432 -16.37 -11.71 -20.45
C ILE A 432 -16.64 -10.19 -20.46
N ASN A 433 -17.68 -9.72 -21.16
CA ASN A 433 -18.06 -8.32 -21.10
C ASN A 433 -18.43 -7.90 -19.68
N ASN A 434 -19.13 -8.76 -18.93
CA ASN A 434 -19.45 -8.51 -17.53
C ASN A 434 -18.18 -8.40 -16.65
N LEU A 435 -17.17 -9.25 -16.87
CA LEU A 435 -15.86 -9.12 -16.21
C LEU A 435 -15.20 -7.78 -16.51
N PHE A 436 -15.27 -7.31 -17.75
CA PHE A 436 -14.60 -6.06 -18.11
C PHE A 436 -15.39 -4.83 -17.64
N GLU A 437 -16.66 -4.70 -18.01
CA GLU A 437 -17.53 -3.58 -17.63
C GLU A 437 -17.81 -3.54 -16.14
N GLY A 438 -18.04 -4.70 -15.56
CA GLY A 438 -18.46 -4.86 -14.18
C GLY A 438 -17.31 -4.79 -13.19
N TYR A 439 -16.12 -5.25 -13.58
CA TYR A 439 -14.95 -5.35 -12.71
C TYR A 439 -13.75 -4.56 -13.23
N PHE A 440 -13.18 -4.85 -14.41
CA PHE A 440 -11.97 -4.15 -14.90
C PHE A 440 -12.14 -2.62 -14.90
N PHE A 441 -13.15 -2.10 -15.60
CA PHE A 441 -13.38 -0.65 -15.70
C PHE A 441 -13.72 -0.02 -14.36
N LYS A 442 -14.44 -0.73 -13.48
CA LYS A 442 -14.77 -0.22 -12.15
C LYS A 442 -13.56 -0.17 -11.24
N VAL A 443 -12.69 -1.19 -11.30
CA VAL A 443 -11.41 -1.18 -10.57
C VAL A 443 -10.59 0.01 -11.06
N MET A 444 -10.45 0.15 -12.38
CA MET A 444 -9.67 1.22 -12.99
C MET A 444 -10.21 2.62 -12.66
N ASP A 445 -11.51 2.87 -12.83
CA ASP A 445 -12.16 4.15 -12.54
C ASP A 445 -12.01 4.57 -11.06
N LYS A 446 -12.00 3.60 -10.14
CA LYS A 446 -11.80 3.87 -8.71
C LYS A 446 -10.34 4.15 -8.32
N LEU A 447 -9.36 3.74 -9.13
CA LEU A 447 -7.94 4.01 -8.93
C LEU A 447 -7.52 5.39 -9.46
N ASP A 448 -8.35 6.00 -10.31
CA ASP A 448 -8.09 7.11 -11.23
C ASP A 448 -8.00 8.53 -10.61
N LYS A 449 -7.44 8.72 -9.41
CA LYS A 449 -7.51 10.06 -8.79
C LYS A 449 -6.34 11.01 -9.02
N ASP A 450 -5.14 10.55 -9.39
CA ASP A 450 -3.94 11.42 -9.32
C ASP A 450 -2.94 11.32 -10.49
N GLU A 451 -3.21 10.63 -11.61
CA GLU A 451 -2.21 10.43 -12.68
C GLU A 451 -2.76 10.64 -14.10
N ALA A 452 -2.26 11.68 -14.79
CA ALA A 452 -2.74 12.10 -16.11
C ALA A 452 -2.67 11.00 -17.18
N LYS A 453 -1.66 10.13 -17.10
CA LYS A 453 -1.45 9.01 -18.03
C LYS A 453 -2.50 7.90 -17.87
N TRP A 454 -2.94 7.62 -16.63
CA TRP A 454 -4.04 6.68 -16.38
C TRP A 454 -5.37 7.22 -16.86
N LYS A 455 -5.59 8.53 -16.67
CA LYS A 455 -6.76 9.21 -17.19
C LYS A 455 -6.82 9.14 -18.72
N GLU A 456 -5.71 9.40 -19.40
CA GLU A 456 -5.60 9.27 -20.85
C GLU A 456 -5.81 7.82 -21.32
N LEU A 457 -5.20 6.83 -20.65
CA LEU A 457 -5.46 5.41 -20.94
C LEU A 457 -6.95 5.10 -20.79
N MET A 458 -7.57 5.54 -19.70
CA MET A 458 -8.98 5.28 -19.43
C MET A 458 -9.89 5.95 -20.44
N GLU A 459 -9.58 7.17 -20.87
CA GLU A 459 -10.27 7.85 -21.96
C GLU A 459 -10.06 7.13 -23.29
N ASN A 460 -8.85 6.63 -23.58
CA ASN A 460 -8.54 5.85 -24.78
C ASN A 460 -9.28 4.52 -24.81
N ILE A 461 -9.34 3.80 -23.69
CA ILE A 461 -10.09 2.55 -23.58
C ILE A 461 -11.60 2.84 -23.67
N LYS A 462 -12.12 3.89 -23.01
CA LYS A 462 -13.53 4.33 -23.11
C LYS A 462 -13.89 4.78 -24.55
N ARG A 463 -12.99 5.43 -25.27
CA ARG A 463 -13.17 5.84 -26.67
C ARG A 463 -13.19 4.62 -27.59
N LYS A 464 -12.19 3.76 -27.50
CA LYS A 464 -12.16 2.50 -28.26
C LYS A 464 -13.39 1.64 -27.94
N LYS A 465 -13.85 1.60 -26.69
CA LYS A 465 -15.14 0.98 -26.34
C LYS A 465 -16.29 1.50 -27.19
N ASN A 466 -16.44 2.81 -27.33
CA ASN A 466 -17.51 3.40 -28.13
C ASN A 466 -17.36 3.07 -29.63
N GLU A 467 -16.13 2.95 -30.14
CA GLU A 467 -15.85 2.52 -31.52
C GLU A 467 -16.24 1.05 -31.75
N PHE A 468 -15.98 0.17 -30.78
CA PHE A 468 -16.31 -1.26 -30.86
C PHE A 468 -17.75 -1.62 -30.49
N SER A 469 -18.46 -0.74 -29.78
CA SER A 469 -19.89 -0.92 -29.45
C SER A 469 -20.78 -1.02 -30.70
N ASN A 470 -20.28 -0.53 -31.85
CA ASN A 470 -20.96 -0.57 -33.14
C ASN A 470 -20.60 -1.81 -34.00
N LEU A 471 -19.71 -2.69 -33.53
CA LEU A 471 -19.31 -3.91 -34.22
C LEU A 471 -20.04 -5.12 -33.59
N GLU A 472 -20.68 -5.95 -34.42
CA GLU A 472 -21.49 -7.11 -33.99
C GLU A 472 -20.74 -8.19 -33.16
N ASN A 473 -19.44 -8.05 -32.91
CA ASN A 473 -18.59 -9.03 -32.23
C ASN A 473 -17.88 -8.47 -30.99
N ASN A 474 -18.40 -8.79 -29.80
CA ASN A 474 -17.80 -8.52 -28.47
C ASN A 474 -16.38 -9.08 -28.26
N ARG A 475 -15.89 -9.97 -29.14
CA ARG A 475 -14.54 -10.56 -29.08
C ARG A 475 -13.44 -9.53 -29.30
N ASP A 476 -13.59 -8.72 -30.32
CA ASP A 476 -12.56 -7.77 -30.74
C ASP A 476 -12.37 -6.72 -29.65
N TYR A 477 -13.46 -6.32 -28.98
CA TYR A 477 -13.43 -5.40 -27.86
C TYR A 477 -12.58 -5.88 -26.66
N LEU A 478 -12.74 -7.15 -26.24
CA LEU A 478 -11.99 -7.73 -25.13
C LEU A 478 -10.49 -7.73 -25.39
N GLU A 479 -10.13 -8.26 -26.55
CA GLU A 479 -8.76 -8.43 -26.99
C GLU A 479 -8.06 -7.07 -27.03
N ASN A 480 -8.76 -6.07 -27.57
CA ASN A 480 -8.29 -4.70 -27.62
C ASN A 480 -8.12 -4.05 -26.23
N ALA A 481 -8.96 -4.36 -25.23
CA ALA A 481 -8.83 -3.75 -23.90
C ALA A 481 -7.60 -4.24 -23.12
N ILE A 482 -7.31 -5.54 -23.16
CA ILE A 482 -6.09 -6.09 -22.55
C ILE A 482 -4.85 -5.60 -23.31
N GLU A 483 -4.89 -5.63 -24.64
CA GLU A 483 -3.78 -5.16 -25.48
C GLU A 483 -3.47 -3.69 -25.22
N LEU A 484 -4.49 -2.83 -25.12
CA LEU A 484 -4.32 -1.43 -24.71
C LEU A 484 -3.66 -1.25 -23.35
N LEU A 485 -4.07 -2.04 -22.36
CA LEU A 485 -3.45 -1.98 -21.03
C LEU A 485 -1.98 -2.42 -21.12
N LEU A 486 -1.68 -3.51 -21.82
CA LEU A 486 -0.30 -4.00 -21.98
C LEU A 486 0.57 -3.00 -22.75
N ASP A 487 0.06 -2.40 -23.82
CA ASP A 487 0.73 -1.33 -24.58
C ASP A 487 1.07 -0.14 -23.68
N HIS A 488 0.12 0.28 -22.84
CA HIS A 488 0.36 1.36 -21.88
C HIS A 488 1.40 1.00 -20.82
N LEU A 489 1.35 -0.23 -20.29
CA LEU A 489 2.34 -0.69 -19.32
C LEU A 489 3.73 -0.76 -19.95
N LYS A 490 3.82 -1.14 -21.22
CA LYS A 490 5.05 -1.17 -22.01
C LYS A 490 5.62 0.22 -22.26
N GLU A 491 4.78 1.17 -22.64
CA GLU A 491 5.18 2.58 -22.76
C GLU A 491 5.67 3.12 -21.42
N THR A 492 4.95 2.84 -20.34
CA THR A 492 5.33 3.24 -18.98
C THR A 492 6.67 2.62 -18.57
N ALA A 493 6.90 1.35 -18.90
CA ALA A 493 8.16 0.67 -18.63
C ALA A 493 9.33 1.29 -19.41
N THR A 494 9.11 1.67 -20.67
CA THR A 494 10.09 2.42 -21.48
C THR A 494 10.43 3.76 -20.83
N ILE A 495 9.42 4.57 -20.50
CA ILE A 495 9.62 5.87 -19.84
C ILE A 495 10.35 5.72 -18.50
N CYS A 496 10.00 4.71 -17.71
CA CYS A 496 10.67 4.42 -16.44
C CYS A 496 12.16 4.15 -16.65
N LYS A 497 12.52 3.31 -17.63
CA LYS A 497 13.93 3.03 -17.95
C LYS A 497 14.65 4.25 -18.49
N ASP A 498 14.02 5.00 -19.39
CA ASP A 498 14.61 6.18 -20.05
C ASP A 498 14.89 7.31 -19.04
N ASN A 499 14.00 7.49 -18.06
CA ASN A 499 14.19 8.46 -16.97
C ASN A 499 15.22 8.00 -15.93
N ASN A 500 15.69 6.75 -15.96
CA ASN A 500 16.58 6.16 -14.97
C ASN A 500 17.70 5.33 -15.63
N THR A 501 18.30 5.82 -16.72
CA THR A 501 19.34 5.09 -17.49
C THR A 501 20.66 4.96 -16.74
N ASN A 502 21.42 3.89 -17.04
CA ASN A 502 22.73 3.61 -16.44
C ASN A 502 23.79 4.68 -16.74
N GLU A 503 23.72 5.33 -17.90
CA GLU A 503 24.65 6.41 -18.28
C GLU A 503 24.60 7.60 -17.29
N ALA A 504 23.43 7.84 -16.67
CA ALA A 504 23.29 8.83 -15.60
C ALA A 504 23.89 8.37 -14.25
N CYS A 505 24.11 7.06 -14.05
CA CYS A 505 24.65 6.48 -12.80
C CYS A 505 26.18 6.42 -12.79
N GLU A 506 26.84 6.39 -13.96
CA GLU A 506 28.31 6.37 -14.03
C GLU A 506 28.96 7.72 -13.63
N THR A 507 28.20 8.82 -13.66
CA THR A 507 28.72 10.17 -13.34
C THR A 507 28.66 10.53 -11.85
N SER A 508 27.98 9.75 -11.00
CA SER A 508 27.86 10.03 -9.54
C SER A 508 29.00 9.48 -8.69
N HIS A 509 30.01 8.87 -9.30
CA HIS A 509 31.17 8.29 -8.61
C HIS A 509 32.49 9.05 -8.81
N ASN A 510 32.46 10.28 -9.34
CA ASN A 510 33.65 11.14 -9.44
C ASN A 510 33.58 12.35 -8.52
#